data_AF-A0A3M0XLE3-F1
#
_entry.id   AF-A0A3M0XLE3-F1
#
_cell.length_a   1.000
_cell.length_b   1.000
_cell.length_c   1.000
_cell.angle_alpha   90.00
_cell.angle_beta   90.00
_cell.angle_gamma   90.00
#
_symmetry.space_group_name_H-M   'P 1'
#
loop_
_entity.id
_entity.type
_entity.pdbx_description
1 polymer ?
#
loop_
_entity_poly.entity_id
_entity_poly.type
_entity_poly.pdbx_seq_one_letter_code
_entity_poly.pdbx_strand_id
1 'polypeptide(L)'
;MGTLDKIKDWKEDDCQVKSNWSQQPGLTGSGKNCVSSFGVYDMIGNVWEWVDNTITNGVYKGRKLPQAGFIFGVDEEGVAIGTNPQTPDENYNNDYFWIKTKGVRAFARGGYWDNGAEAGLYSVYLVSPPQAAEAGIGFRCVK
;
A
#
# COMPACT_ATOMS: atom_id res chain seq x y z
N MET A 1 14.03 3.54 -5.40
CA MET A 1 13.11 3.76 -4.27
C MET A 1 12.20 4.94 -4.60
N GLY A 2 10.92 4.84 -4.28
CA GLY A 2 9.90 5.87 -4.52
C GLY A 2 10.23 7.21 -3.85
N THR A 3 9.61 8.32 -4.27
CA THR A 3 9.50 9.47 -3.34
C THR A 3 8.75 9.00 -2.10
N LEU A 4 9.34 9.18 -0.93
CA LEU A 4 8.65 8.93 0.33
C LEU A 4 7.46 9.89 0.44
N ASP A 5 6.28 9.37 0.78
CA ASP A 5 5.13 10.23 0.92
C ASP A 5 5.25 11.10 2.18
N LYS A 6 4.60 12.27 2.13
CA LYS A 6 4.54 13.18 3.26
C LYS A 6 3.64 12.59 4.34
N ILE A 7 3.90 12.97 5.59
CA ILE A 7 3.09 12.52 6.74
C ILE A 7 1.86 13.43 6.93
N LYS A 8 1.86 14.64 6.34
CA LYS A 8 0.78 15.63 6.43
C LYS A 8 0.89 16.66 5.29
N ASP A 9 -0.12 17.54 5.20
CA ASP A 9 -0.18 18.68 4.29
C ASP A 9 -0.13 18.31 2.80
N TRP A 10 -0.74 17.17 2.43
CA TRP A 10 -0.82 16.68 1.05
C TRP A 10 -1.54 17.65 0.12
N LYS A 11 -0.87 18.04 -0.97
CA LYS A 11 -1.39 18.93 -2.00
C LYS A 11 -1.74 18.19 -3.28
N GLU A 12 -2.30 18.89 -4.26
CA GLU A 12 -2.69 18.33 -5.56
C GLU A 12 -1.53 17.72 -6.37
N ASP A 13 -0.30 18.21 -6.19
CA ASP A 13 0.88 17.66 -6.85
C ASP A 13 1.54 16.50 -6.06
N ASP A 14 1.09 16.21 -4.84
CA ASP A 14 1.63 15.13 -4.01
C ASP A 14 0.92 13.79 -4.29
N CYS A 15 1.35 12.71 -3.65
CA CYS A 15 0.66 11.41 -3.75
C CYS A 15 -0.81 11.54 -3.32
N GLN A 16 -1.71 10.85 -4.02
CA GLN A 16 -3.14 10.91 -3.72
C GLN A 16 -3.47 9.98 -2.55
N VAL A 17 -3.30 10.43 -1.32
CA VAL A 17 -3.52 9.59 -0.12
C VAL A 17 -4.60 10.14 0.80
N LYS A 18 -5.07 11.36 0.56
CA LYS A 18 -6.05 12.03 1.43
C LYS A 18 -7.13 12.78 0.65
N SER A 19 -7.57 12.21 -0.47
CA SER A 19 -8.52 12.83 -1.40
C SER A 19 -8.09 14.26 -1.77
N ASN A 20 -6.77 14.46 -1.88
CA ASN A 20 -6.10 15.75 -2.11
C ASN A 20 -6.06 16.16 -3.59
N TRP A 21 -6.60 15.33 -4.48
CA TRP A 21 -6.78 15.63 -5.89
C TRP A 21 -8.25 15.93 -6.20
N SER A 22 -8.54 16.49 -7.36
CA SER A 22 -9.90 16.88 -7.76
C SER A 22 -10.87 15.71 -7.98
N GLN A 23 -10.36 14.48 -8.19
CA GLN A 23 -11.15 13.27 -8.43
C GLN A 23 -10.51 12.01 -7.82
N GLN A 24 -11.35 11.02 -7.48
CA GLN A 24 -10.97 9.75 -6.87
C GLN A 24 -11.63 8.57 -7.63
N PRO A 25 -10.87 7.64 -8.23
CA PRO A 25 -9.43 7.71 -8.50
C PRO A 25 -9.07 8.92 -9.37
N GLY A 26 -7.84 9.38 -9.23
CA GLY A 26 -7.27 10.43 -10.05
C GLY A 26 -6.70 9.93 -11.37
N LEU A 27 -6.53 10.85 -12.32
CA LEU A 27 -5.81 10.57 -13.57
C LEU A 27 -4.34 10.25 -13.27
N THR A 28 -3.81 9.21 -13.89
CA THR A 28 -2.39 8.84 -13.75
C THR A 28 -1.48 10.00 -14.12
N GLY A 29 -0.44 10.21 -13.32
CA GLY A 29 0.55 11.26 -13.50
C GLY A 29 0.15 12.62 -12.93
N SER A 30 -1.01 12.74 -12.28
CA SER A 30 -1.43 14.01 -11.66
C SER A 30 -0.51 14.38 -10.48
N GLY A 31 -0.04 13.41 -9.72
CA GLY A 31 0.90 13.62 -8.61
C GLY A 31 2.32 13.85 -9.10
N LYS A 32 2.65 15.08 -9.49
CA LYS A 32 3.98 15.44 -10.02
C LYS A 32 5.15 15.14 -9.07
N ASN A 33 4.90 15.16 -7.76
CA ASN A 33 5.87 14.81 -6.72
C ASN A 33 5.80 13.32 -6.35
N CYS A 34 4.77 12.60 -6.79
CA CYS A 34 4.55 11.18 -6.51
C CYS A 34 5.17 10.29 -7.58
N VAL A 35 6.49 10.40 -7.75
CA VAL A 35 7.24 9.70 -8.80
C VAL A 35 8.34 8.88 -8.19
N SER A 36 8.50 7.64 -8.62
CA SER A 36 9.58 6.80 -8.12
C SER A 36 10.93 7.16 -8.73
N SER A 37 12.03 6.69 -8.13
CA SER A 37 13.37 6.82 -8.74
C SER A 37 13.50 6.19 -10.13
N PHE A 38 12.53 5.38 -10.54
CA PHE A 38 12.45 4.75 -11.86
C PHE A 38 11.48 5.48 -12.81
N GLY A 39 10.96 6.64 -12.41
CA GLY A 39 10.03 7.44 -13.22
C GLY A 39 8.59 6.91 -13.22
N VAL A 40 8.25 6.00 -12.30
CA VAL A 40 6.89 5.45 -12.21
C VAL A 40 6.04 6.35 -11.32
N TYR A 41 4.94 6.85 -11.86
CA TYR A 41 4.00 7.72 -11.17
C TYR A 41 3.00 6.90 -10.32
N ASP A 42 2.57 7.50 -9.22
CA ASP A 42 1.42 7.07 -8.42
C ASP A 42 1.56 5.64 -7.86
N MET A 43 2.78 5.27 -7.45
CA MET A 43 3.03 4.00 -6.76
C MET A 43 2.55 4.01 -5.30
N ILE A 44 2.30 5.20 -4.74
CA ILE A 44 1.78 5.41 -3.40
C ILE A 44 0.46 6.20 -3.53
N GLY A 45 -0.60 5.69 -2.93
CA GLY A 45 -1.92 6.28 -3.05
C GLY A 45 -2.59 6.06 -4.42
N ASN A 46 -3.56 6.91 -4.72
CA ASN A 46 -4.57 6.75 -5.74
C ASN A 46 -5.39 5.47 -5.48
N VAL A 47 -4.94 4.31 -5.91
CA VAL A 47 -5.61 3.03 -5.66
C VAL A 47 -4.64 2.01 -5.11
N TRP A 48 -5.15 1.10 -4.30
CA TRP A 48 -4.47 -0.15 -4.01
C TRP A 48 -4.22 -0.90 -5.32
N GLU A 49 -2.99 -1.34 -5.57
CA GLU A 49 -2.66 -2.09 -6.78
C GLU A 49 -2.59 -3.58 -6.49
N TRP A 50 -3.42 -4.39 -7.15
CA TRP A 50 -3.33 -5.85 -7.09
C TRP A 50 -1.96 -6.35 -7.52
N VAL A 51 -1.46 -7.35 -6.80
CA VAL A 51 -0.24 -8.11 -7.11
C VAL A 51 -0.60 -9.59 -7.21
N ASP A 52 0.08 -10.32 -8.09
CA ASP A 52 -0.13 -11.75 -8.33
C ASP A 52 0.40 -12.62 -7.18
N ASN A 53 -0.22 -12.47 -6.01
CA ASN A 53 0.05 -13.27 -4.81
C ASN A 53 -1.24 -13.36 -3.96
N THR A 54 -1.35 -14.45 -3.18
CA THR A 54 -2.44 -14.62 -2.21
C THR A 54 -1.92 -15.21 -0.90
N ILE A 55 -2.70 -15.02 0.17
CA ILE A 55 -2.56 -15.76 1.42
C ILE A 55 -3.76 -16.66 1.63
N THR A 56 -3.57 -17.74 2.39
CA THR A 56 -4.67 -18.57 2.90
C THR A 56 -4.59 -18.62 4.42
N ASN A 57 -5.68 -18.20 5.08
CA ASN A 57 -5.79 -18.20 6.53
C ASN A 57 -4.60 -17.53 7.27
N GLY A 58 -4.13 -16.38 6.75
CA GLY A 58 -3.00 -15.64 7.36
C GLY A 58 -1.62 -16.22 7.05
N VAL A 59 -1.53 -17.23 6.19
CA VAL A 59 -0.27 -17.89 5.82
C VAL A 59 0.13 -17.52 4.39
N TYR A 60 1.38 -17.09 4.22
CA TYR A 60 2.02 -16.81 2.95
C TYR A 60 3.27 -17.68 2.82
N LYS A 61 3.39 -18.48 1.75
CA LYS A 61 4.57 -19.35 1.50
C LYS A 61 5.00 -20.18 2.73
N GLY A 62 4.05 -20.73 3.48
CA GLY A 62 4.31 -21.53 4.69
C GLY A 62 4.60 -20.73 5.98
N ARG A 63 4.72 -19.41 5.88
CA ARG A 63 4.96 -18.48 7.00
C ARG A 63 3.65 -17.83 7.47
N LYS A 64 3.40 -17.81 8.77
CA LYS A 64 2.35 -16.96 9.36
C LYS A 64 2.76 -15.50 9.25
N LEU A 65 1.90 -14.66 8.69
CA LEU A 65 2.10 -13.22 8.64
C LEU A 65 1.80 -12.58 10.01
N PRO A 66 2.43 -11.42 10.32
CA PRO A 66 2.16 -10.71 11.56
C PRO A 66 0.71 -10.19 11.63
N GLN A 67 0.31 -9.68 12.79
CA GLN A 67 -0.97 -8.97 12.92
C GLN A 67 -0.94 -7.62 12.20
N ALA A 68 -2.11 -7.01 12.01
CA ALA A 68 -2.18 -5.68 11.42
C ALA A 68 -1.45 -4.63 12.30
N GLY A 69 -0.78 -3.67 11.67
CA GLY A 69 0.02 -2.66 12.37
C GLY A 69 1.00 -1.93 11.45
N PHE A 70 1.71 -0.95 11.99
CA PHE A 70 2.83 -0.27 11.32
C PHE A 70 3.95 -1.27 11.03
N ILE A 71 4.55 -1.17 9.85
CA ILE A 71 5.66 -2.02 9.43
C ILE A 71 6.87 -1.76 10.33
N PHE A 72 7.44 -2.82 10.89
CA PHE A 72 8.71 -2.79 11.64
C PHE A 72 9.82 -3.58 10.93
N GLY A 73 9.46 -4.37 9.93
CA GLY A 73 10.39 -5.15 9.13
C GLY A 73 9.70 -5.83 7.97
N VAL A 74 10.41 -5.97 6.85
CA VAL A 74 9.96 -6.68 5.64
C VAL A 74 10.97 -7.74 5.20
N ASP A 75 10.50 -8.74 4.46
CA ASP A 75 11.38 -9.67 3.73
C ASP A 75 11.82 -9.09 2.36
N GLU A 76 12.57 -9.89 1.59
CA GLU A 76 13.09 -9.52 0.27
C GLU A 76 11.99 -9.19 -0.76
N GLU A 77 10.75 -9.64 -0.52
CA GLU A 77 9.58 -9.35 -1.37
C GLU A 77 8.79 -8.11 -0.87
N GLY A 78 9.30 -7.44 0.16
CA GLY A 78 8.64 -6.31 0.81
C GLY A 78 7.38 -6.72 1.58
N VAL A 79 7.26 -7.99 2.01
CA VAL A 79 6.13 -8.45 2.83
C VAL A 79 6.51 -8.37 4.30
N ALA A 80 5.60 -7.83 5.12
CA ALA A 80 5.82 -7.65 6.55
C ALA A 80 6.27 -8.95 7.25
N ILE A 81 7.40 -8.89 7.97
CA ILE A 81 7.86 -9.92 8.92
C ILE A 81 7.65 -9.51 10.37
N GLY A 82 7.44 -8.22 10.63
CA GLY A 82 7.11 -7.68 11.95
C GLY A 82 6.27 -6.41 11.82
N THR A 83 5.34 -6.23 12.76
CA THR A 83 4.52 -5.03 12.86
C THR A 83 4.40 -4.55 14.30
N ASN A 84 4.11 -3.26 14.46
CA ASN A 84 3.80 -2.64 15.74
C ASN A 84 2.43 -1.93 15.63
N PRO A 85 1.44 -2.24 16.48
CA PRO A 85 0.11 -1.65 16.35
C PRO A 85 0.00 -0.19 16.82
N GLN A 86 1.01 0.36 17.49
CA GLN A 86 0.96 1.71 18.09
C GLN A 86 2.04 2.65 17.57
N THR A 87 3.23 2.13 17.31
CA THR A 87 4.40 2.96 17.06
C THR A 87 5.00 2.67 15.68
N PRO A 88 5.05 3.66 14.78
CA PRO A 88 5.75 3.53 13.50
C PRO A 88 7.26 3.42 13.68
N ASP A 89 7.93 2.78 12.73
CA ASP A 89 9.39 2.71 12.66
C ASP A 89 9.90 3.70 11.62
N GLU A 90 10.91 4.50 11.97
CA GLU A 90 11.44 5.55 11.09
C GLU A 90 11.97 5.03 9.74
N ASN A 91 12.42 3.77 9.67
CA ASN A 91 12.89 3.16 8.41
C ASN A 91 11.76 2.84 7.44
N TYR A 92 10.53 2.75 7.94
CA TYR A 92 9.33 2.41 7.18
C TYR A 92 8.27 3.52 7.25
N ASN A 93 8.59 4.66 7.85
CA ASN A 93 7.66 5.74 8.12
C ASN A 93 6.38 5.19 8.79
N ASN A 94 5.22 5.56 8.25
CA ASN A 94 3.92 5.12 8.74
C ASN A 94 3.33 3.98 7.89
N ASP A 95 4.13 3.34 7.01
CA ASP A 95 3.67 2.25 6.15
C ASP A 95 2.98 1.19 7.00
N TYR A 96 1.78 0.79 6.59
CA TYR A 96 0.91 -0.05 7.40
C TYR A 96 0.60 -1.39 6.73
N PHE A 97 0.41 -2.40 7.56
CA PHE A 97 0.07 -3.75 7.16
C PHE A 97 -1.38 -4.06 7.55
N TRP A 98 -2.26 -4.25 6.58
CA TRP A 98 -3.64 -4.67 6.81
C TRP A 98 -3.82 -6.13 6.48
N ILE A 99 -4.42 -6.91 7.39
CA ILE A 99 -4.64 -8.34 7.18
C ILE A 99 -5.94 -8.84 7.80
N LYS A 100 -6.65 -9.70 7.07
CA LYS A 100 -7.64 -10.64 7.63
C LYS A 100 -7.12 -12.07 7.51
N THR A 101 -6.98 -12.75 8.64
CA THR A 101 -6.38 -14.10 8.73
C THR A 101 -7.34 -15.25 8.45
N LYS A 102 -8.55 -14.98 7.94
CA LYS A 102 -9.52 -16.02 7.57
C LYS A 102 -9.78 -15.99 6.06
N GLY A 103 -9.78 -17.16 5.43
CA GLY A 103 -10.04 -17.33 4.00
C GLY A 103 -8.84 -16.98 3.12
N VAL A 104 -9.09 -16.88 1.81
CA VAL A 104 -8.11 -16.44 0.82
C VAL A 104 -8.17 -14.92 0.66
N ARG A 105 -7.02 -14.26 0.69
CA ARG A 105 -6.89 -12.81 0.45
C ARG A 105 -5.83 -12.56 -0.60
N ALA A 106 -6.09 -11.64 -1.52
CA ALA A 106 -5.12 -11.22 -2.52
C ALA A 106 -4.28 -10.06 -2.00
N PHE A 107 -3.03 -9.96 -2.46
CA PHE A 107 -2.12 -8.88 -2.12
C PHE A 107 -2.47 -7.62 -2.91
N ALA A 108 -2.60 -6.49 -2.23
CA ALA A 108 -2.50 -5.19 -2.86
C ALA A 108 -1.45 -4.30 -2.16
N ARG A 109 -0.87 -3.35 -2.90
CA ARG A 109 0.24 -2.48 -2.46
C ARG A 109 -0.04 -0.99 -2.68
N GLY A 110 0.71 -0.13 -2.01
CA GLY A 110 0.79 1.31 -2.29
C GLY A 110 -0.17 2.21 -1.51
N GLY A 111 -1.36 1.71 -1.20
CA GLY A 111 -2.42 2.51 -0.56
C GLY A 111 -3.38 3.14 -1.56
N TYR A 112 -4.49 3.68 -1.05
CA TYR A 112 -5.47 4.43 -1.83
C TYR A 112 -5.71 5.82 -1.24
N TRP A 113 -6.53 6.62 -1.91
CA TRP A 113 -6.78 8.04 -1.60
C TRP A 113 -7.33 8.37 -0.22
N ASP A 114 -7.62 7.41 0.68
CA ASP A 114 -8.06 7.71 2.05
C ASP A 114 -7.14 7.14 3.15
N ASN A 115 -6.00 6.51 2.82
CA ASN A 115 -5.08 5.97 3.82
C ASN A 115 -4.29 7.05 4.58
N GLY A 116 -4.10 8.24 4.02
CA GLY A 116 -3.16 9.24 4.52
C GLY A 116 -1.75 8.68 4.62
N ALA A 117 -1.07 8.97 5.73
CA ALA A 117 0.32 8.57 5.96
C ALA A 117 0.53 7.04 6.04
N GLU A 118 -0.54 6.25 6.13
CA GLU A 118 -0.44 4.78 6.15
C GLU A 118 -0.20 4.19 4.74
N ALA A 119 -0.42 4.98 3.69
CA ALA A 119 -0.01 4.64 2.33
C ALA A 119 1.50 4.79 2.18
N GLY A 120 2.11 3.90 1.39
CA GLY A 120 3.56 3.84 1.34
C GLY A 120 4.11 2.70 0.51
N LEU A 121 5.44 2.64 0.43
CA LEU A 121 6.17 1.70 -0.41
C LEU A 121 6.03 0.25 0.07
N TYR A 122 6.02 0.06 1.38
CA TYR A 122 5.91 -1.23 2.07
C TYR A 122 4.50 -1.48 2.59
N SER A 123 3.56 -0.58 2.34
CA SER A 123 2.16 -0.75 2.72
C SER A 123 1.54 -1.91 1.96
N VAL A 124 0.94 -2.86 2.69
CA VAL A 124 0.34 -4.08 2.13
C VAL A 124 -1.08 -4.27 2.65
N TYR A 125 -2.00 -4.51 1.72
CA TYR A 125 -3.40 -4.80 2.00
C TYR A 125 -3.74 -6.27 1.69
N LEU A 126 -4.20 -7.00 2.70
CA LEU A 126 -4.59 -8.42 2.66
C LEU A 126 -5.97 -8.64 3.30
N VAL A 127 -6.93 -7.80 2.94
CA VAL A 127 -8.27 -7.79 3.54
C VAL A 127 -9.36 -8.25 2.55
N SER A 128 -9.24 -7.90 1.27
CA SER A 128 -10.22 -8.28 0.26
C SER A 128 -9.94 -9.68 -0.32
N PRO A 129 -11.00 -10.46 -0.63
CA PRO A 129 -10.84 -11.70 -1.37
C PRO A 129 -10.46 -11.44 -2.84
N PRO A 130 -9.87 -12.42 -3.56
CA PRO A 130 -9.42 -12.22 -4.94
C PRO A 130 -10.50 -11.80 -5.95
N GLN A 131 -11.76 -12.13 -5.67
CA GLN A 131 -12.91 -11.75 -6.51
C GLN A 131 -13.45 -10.33 -6.25
N ALA A 132 -12.86 -9.57 -5.32
CA ALA A 132 -13.34 -8.24 -4.99
C ALA A 132 -13.07 -7.25 -6.13
N ALA A 133 -14.07 -6.43 -6.43
CA ALA A 133 -13.98 -5.30 -7.34
C ALA A 133 -14.53 -4.07 -6.62
N GLU A 134 -13.63 -3.17 -6.24
CA GLU A 134 -13.92 -2.00 -5.41
C GLU A 134 -13.25 -0.78 -6.05
N ALA A 135 -13.83 0.41 -5.90
CA ALA A 135 -13.31 1.62 -6.54
C ALA A 135 -11.85 1.93 -6.13
N GLY A 136 -11.49 1.62 -4.88
CA GLY A 136 -10.16 1.87 -4.33
C GLY A 136 -9.11 0.80 -4.68
N ILE A 137 -9.42 -0.16 -5.55
CA ILE A 137 -8.49 -1.23 -5.95
C ILE A 137 -8.38 -1.30 -7.47
N GLY A 138 -7.17 -1.16 -7.98
CA GLY A 138 -6.80 -1.28 -9.40
C GLY A 138 -5.64 -2.24 -9.59
N PHE A 139 -4.87 -2.04 -10.66
CA PHE A 139 -3.69 -2.84 -10.98
C PHE A 139 -2.71 -2.03 -11.83
N ARG A 140 -1.46 -2.51 -11.87
CA ARG A 140 -0.42 -1.99 -12.74
C ARG A 140 0.26 -3.15 -13.47
N CYS A 141 0.39 -3.01 -14.79
CA CYS A 141 1.06 -4.01 -15.61
C CYS A 141 2.58 -3.93 -15.45
N VAL A 142 3.24 -5.09 -15.42
CA VAL A 142 4.70 -5.25 -15.44
C VAL A 142 5.08 -6.36 -16.42
N LYS A 143 6.31 -6.34 -16.93
CA LYS A 143 6.86 -7.37 -17.82
C LYS A 143 8.30 -7.66 -17.45
#